data_AF-A0A556VU70-F1
#
_entry.id   AF-A0A556VU70-F1
#
_cell.length_a   1.000
_cell.length_b   1.000
_cell.length_c   1.000
_cell.angle_alpha   90.00
_cell.angle_beta   90.00
_cell.angle_gamma   90.00
#
_symmetry.space_group_name_H-M   'P 1'
#
loop_
_entity.id
_entity.type
_entity.pdbx_description
1 polymer ?
#
loop_
_entity_poly.entity_id
_entity_poly.type
_entity_poly.pdbx_seq_one_letter_code
_entity_poly.pdbx_strand_id
1 'polypeptide(L)'
;MVTSSPDFSVDLGAFFRDDIEDDLPDLHARSLKSHDNRKADVIGGDCVDIQQQHAAGGQSGLFRVKPAGSEEVVEVYCDQATGLGGWALIQQREDGSVNFNRTWDEYRVGFGKIDKHGKGEVWLGNQVLHLLTQKESILRVELLDWAGNEVYAEYNIRVGSEPEGFQLSVSSYTGDAGTLWCRA
;
A
#
# COMPACT_ATOMS: atom_id res chain seq x y z
N MET A 1 3.10 20.75 79.90
CA MET A 1 3.21 22.19 80.24
C MET A 1 3.94 22.89 79.10
N VAL A 2 3.73 24.21 78.93
CA VAL A 2 4.34 25.12 77.91
C VAL A 2 5.51 25.91 78.52
N THR A 3 6.37 26.66 77.81
CA THR A 3 6.42 27.13 76.39
C THR A 3 7.61 26.48 75.62
N SER A 4 8.28 26.97 74.55
CA SER A 4 8.26 28.20 73.72
C SER A 4 9.04 28.00 72.40
N SER A 5 8.74 28.81 71.37
CA SER A 5 9.55 28.99 70.14
C SER A 5 10.52 30.19 70.28
N PRO A 6 11.38 30.52 69.27
CA PRO A 6 10.90 31.28 68.10
C PRO A 6 11.53 30.90 66.74
N ASP A 7 10.82 31.20 65.65
CA ASP A 7 11.33 31.29 64.28
C ASP A 7 10.39 32.23 63.49
N PHE A 8 10.92 33.10 62.61
CA PHE A 8 10.17 33.79 61.52
C PHE A 8 11.07 34.68 60.63
N SER A 9 11.29 34.22 59.38
CA SER A 9 11.22 34.93 58.08
C SER A 9 11.83 36.34 57.84
N VAL A 10 12.51 36.48 56.69
CA VAL A 10 12.42 37.68 55.80
C VAL A 10 12.46 37.25 54.32
N ASP A 11 11.79 38.01 53.44
CA ASP A 11 11.42 37.67 52.05
C ASP A 11 12.15 38.53 50.97
N LEU A 12 11.89 38.24 49.69
CA LEU A 12 12.62 38.57 48.45
C LEU A 12 12.43 39.97 47.82
N GLY A 13 13.42 40.36 47.00
CA GLY A 13 13.26 41.16 45.76
C GLY A 13 14.18 42.39 45.63
N ALA A 14 14.59 42.88 44.44
CA ALA A 14 14.63 42.32 43.06
C ALA A 14 15.40 43.29 42.11
N PHE A 15 15.76 42.83 40.90
CA PHE A 15 16.25 43.59 39.71
C PHE A 15 17.70 44.17 39.76
N PHE A 16 18.50 44.30 38.67
CA PHE A 16 18.28 44.21 37.21
C PHE A 16 19.36 43.39 36.45
N ARG A 17 19.16 43.24 35.12
CA ARG A 17 19.90 42.41 34.14
C ARG A 17 21.29 42.97 33.79
N ASP A 18 22.17 42.11 33.27
CA ASP A 18 22.76 42.29 31.93
C ASP A 18 23.32 40.96 31.38
N ASP A 19 23.34 40.87 30.05
CA ASP A 19 23.35 39.68 29.22
C ASP A 19 24.69 38.90 29.18
N ILE A 20 24.63 37.55 29.29
CA ILE A 20 25.48 36.61 28.54
C ILE A 20 24.63 35.35 28.24
N GLU A 21 24.01 35.31 27.07
CA GLU A 21 23.24 34.14 26.59
C GLU A 21 23.95 33.49 25.38
N ASP A 22 25.28 33.34 25.49
CA ASP A 22 26.18 32.80 24.46
C ASP A 22 26.87 31.52 24.96
N ASP A 23 26.19 30.38 24.80
CA ASP A 23 26.73 29.05 24.45
C ASP A 23 25.63 27.96 24.55
N LEU A 24 24.43 28.26 24.05
CA LEU A 24 23.49 27.21 23.67
C LEU A 24 24.02 26.55 22.39
N PRO A 25 24.35 25.24 22.39
CA PRO A 25 24.88 24.59 21.20
C PRO A 25 23.83 24.67 20.10
N ASP A 26 24.23 25.21 18.96
CA ASP A 26 23.32 25.47 17.84
C ASP A 26 22.75 24.16 17.29
N LEU A 27 21.56 23.81 17.79
CA LEU A 27 20.70 22.77 17.23
C LEU A 27 20.02 23.29 15.95
N HIS A 28 20.80 23.93 15.07
CA HIS A 28 20.50 24.04 13.66
C HIS A 28 20.30 22.63 13.12
N ALA A 29 19.03 22.28 13.05
CA ALA A 29 18.59 20.96 12.69
C ALA A 29 19.30 20.55 11.41
N ARG A 30 20.14 19.53 11.50
CA ARG A 30 20.19 18.54 10.45
C ARG A 30 18.77 18.02 10.33
N SER A 31 17.99 18.71 9.49
CA SER A 31 16.70 18.25 9.03
C SER A 31 16.97 16.83 8.55
N LEU A 32 16.51 15.87 9.35
CA LEU A 32 16.40 14.49 8.92
C LEU A 32 15.35 14.56 7.83
N LYS A 33 15.79 14.84 6.59
CA LYS A 33 15.00 14.61 5.39
C LYS A 33 14.46 13.22 5.56
N SER A 34 13.15 13.16 5.80
CA SER A 34 12.53 12.07 6.54
C SER A 34 13.00 10.74 5.99
N HIS A 35 13.23 9.74 6.84
CA HIS A 35 13.57 8.38 6.38
C HIS A 35 12.51 7.85 5.39
N ASP A 36 11.30 8.40 5.45
CA ASP A 36 10.21 8.30 4.48
C ASP A 36 10.65 8.63 3.03
N ASN A 37 11.33 9.77 2.81
CA ASN A 37 11.71 10.28 1.49
C ASN A 37 12.93 9.56 0.87
N ARG A 38 13.45 8.51 1.52
CA ARG A 38 14.46 7.58 1.00
C ARG A 38 13.93 6.16 0.80
N LYS A 39 12.66 5.89 1.12
CA LYS A 39 12.02 4.57 0.99
C LYS A 39 11.16 4.39 -0.27
N ALA A 40 10.82 5.48 -0.96
CA ALA A 40 9.87 5.49 -2.08
C ALA A 40 10.46 5.10 -3.46
N ASP A 41 11.76 4.80 -3.55
CA ASP A 41 12.47 4.61 -4.83
C ASP A 41 13.09 3.21 -5.00
N VAL A 42 12.65 2.25 -4.18
CA VAL A 42 12.93 0.83 -4.39
C VAL A 42 11.93 0.30 -5.43
N ILE A 43 12.43 -0.40 -6.44
CA ILE A 43 11.62 -0.99 -7.52
C ILE A 43 11.72 -2.52 -7.40
N GLY A 44 10.63 -3.16 -7.01
CA GLY A 44 10.52 -4.64 -6.92
C GLY A 44 10.07 -5.27 -8.24
N GLY A 45 10.24 -6.59 -8.40
CA GLY A 45 9.68 -7.33 -9.53
C GLY A 45 8.17 -7.52 -9.44
N ASP A 46 7.65 -7.63 -8.21
CA ASP A 46 6.23 -7.68 -7.86
C ASP A 46 6.01 -7.30 -6.38
N CYS A 47 4.77 -7.44 -5.89
CA CYS A 47 4.42 -7.11 -4.50
C CYS A 47 5.02 -8.07 -3.44
N VAL A 48 5.42 -9.29 -3.80
CA VAL A 48 6.16 -10.21 -2.92
C VAL A 48 7.61 -9.76 -2.79
N ASP A 49 8.25 -9.36 -3.89
CA ASP A 49 9.59 -8.76 -3.87
C ASP A 49 9.63 -7.48 -3.02
N ILE A 50 8.62 -6.61 -3.18
CA ILE A 50 8.44 -5.40 -2.36
C ILE A 50 8.32 -5.77 -0.87
N GLN A 51 7.55 -6.79 -0.52
CA GLN A 51 7.39 -7.25 0.86
C GLN A 51 8.74 -7.65 1.48
N GLN A 52 9.56 -8.37 0.73
CA GLN A 52 10.86 -8.88 1.20
C GLN A 52 11.94 -7.79 1.28
N GLN A 53 11.93 -6.82 0.36
CA GLN A 53 12.98 -5.80 0.24
C GLN A 53 12.76 -4.59 1.16
N HIS A 54 11.51 -4.26 1.50
CA HIS A 54 11.22 -3.07 2.30
C HIS A 54 11.40 -3.32 3.80
N ALA A 55 12.16 -2.46 4.47
CA ALA A 55 12.25 -2.42 5.95
C ALA A 55 10.92 -2.02 6.66
N ALA A 56 9.85 -1.80 5.88
CA ALA A 56 8.47 -1.64 6.32
C ALA A 56 7.56 -2.67 5.63
N GLY A 57 8.08 -3.87 5.33
CA GLY A 57 7.51 -4.95 4.51
C GLY A 57 6.25 -5.65 5.06
N GLY A 58 5.37 -4.88 5.68
CA GLY A 58 4.02 -5.28 6.12
C GLY A 58 3.02 -4.12 6.05
N GLN A 59 3.36 -3.00 5.38
CA GLN A 59 2.44 -1.88 5.15
C GLN A 59 1.98 -1.86 3.69
N SER A 60 0.68 -1.93 3.49
CA SER A 60 0.02 -1.82 2.19
C SER A 60 0.12 -0.38 1.65
N GLY A 61 0.21 -0.22 0.34
CA GLY A 61 0.41 1.08 -0.30
C GLY A 61 0.74 0.99 -1.79
N LEU A 62 0.95 2.15 -2.42
CA LEU A 62 1.40 2.23 -3.81
C LEU A 62 2.93 2.03 -3.89
N PHE A 63 3.37 1.12 -4.76
CA PHE A 63 4.77 0.80 -5.00
C PHE A 63 5.08 0.77 -6.50
N ARG A 64 6.35 1.01 -6.82
CA ARG A 64 6.88 0.93 -8.19
C ARG A 64 7.34 -0.50 -8.46
N VAL A 65 6.71 -1.15 -9.44
CA VAL A 65 6.92 -2.55 -9.78
C VAL A 65 7.42 -2.65 -11.22
N LYS A 66 8.43 -3.48 -11.47
CA LYS A 66 8.91 -3.81 -12.81
C LYS A 66 8.76 -5.31 -13.06
N PRO A 67 7.63 -5.77 -13.62
CA PRO A 67 7.39 -7.20 -13.88
C PRO A 67 8.50 -7.81 -14.72
N ALA A 68 8.83 -9.08 -14.47
CA ALA A 68 9.81 -9.81 -15.27
C ALA A 68 9.40 -9.83 -16.75
N GLY A 69 10.30 -9.43 -17.65
CA GLY A 69 10.01 -9.27 -19.08
C GLY A 69 9.42 -7.92 -19.49
N SER A 70 9.09 -7.03 -18.53
CA SER A 70 8.76 -5.64 -18.82
C SER A 70 10.02 -4.80 -18.99
N GLU A 71 10.00 -3.84 -19.93
CA GLU A 71 10.94 -2.71 -19.89
C GLU A 71 10.41 -1.57 -19.00
N GLU A 72 9.09 -1.45 -18.89
CA GLU A 72 8.36 -0.40 -18.18
C GLU A 72 8.21 -0.69 -16.68
N VAL A 73 8.16 0.39 -15.90
CA VAL A 73 7.89 0.38 -14.45
C VAL A 73 6.47 0.90 -14.24
N VAL A 74 5.63 0.10 -13.59
CA VAL A 74 4.22 0.42 -13.30
C VAL A 74 4.03 0.73 -11.81
N GLU A 75 3.03 1.54 -11.49
CA GLU A 75 2.61 1.77 -10.11
C GLU A 75 1.49 0.79 -9.75
N VAL A 76 1.67 0.04 -8.67
CA VAL A 76 0.75 -1.01 -8.22
C VAL A 76 0.45 -0.79 -6.75
N TYR A 77 -0.83 -0.87 -6.36
CA TYR A 77 -1.17 -0.98 -4.95
C TYR A 77 -0.86 -2.40 -4.47
N CYS A 78 0.14 -2.54 -3.61
CA CYS A 78 0.46 -3.81 -2.97
C CYS A 78 -0.26 -3.88 -1.63
N ASP A 79 -1.09 -4.89 -1.45
CA ASP A 79 -1.63 -5.24 -0.14
C ASP A 79 -0.72 -6.23 0.57
N GLN A 80 -0.17 -5.77 1.70
CA GLN A 80 0.75 -6.51 2.56
C GLN A 80 0.10 -6.96 3.87
N ALA A 81 -1.19 -6.66 4.09
CA ALA A 81 -1.93 -6.98 5.31
C ALA A 81 -2.80 -8.23 5.17
N THR A 82 -3.35 -8.52 3.99
CA THR A 82 -4.24 -9.68 3.79
C THR A 82 -3.47 -11.00 3.74
N GLY A 83 -3.78 -11.90 4.67
CA GLY A 83 -3.18 -13.24 4.73
C GLY A 83 -1.67 -13.21 5.00
N LEU A 84 -0.88 -13.62 4.00
CA LEU A 84 0.58 -13.54 4.03
C LEU A 84 1.14 -12.27 3.36
N GLY A 85 0.29 -11.37 2.85
CA GLY A 85 0.69 -10.22 2.04
C GLY A 85 1.18 -10.61 0.64
N GLY A 86 1.87 -9.69 -0.03
CA GLY A 86 2.37 -9.87 -1.39
C GLY A 86 1.33 -9.73 -2.50
N TRP A 87 0.10 -9.31 -2.19
CA TRP A 87 -0.98 -9.18 -3.17
C TRP A 87 -0.81 -7.92 -4.02
N ALA A 88 -0.91 -8.07 -5.35
CA ALA A 88 -1.04 -6.95 -6.28
C ALA A 88 -2.53 -6.67 -6.55
N LEU A 89 -2.99 -5.45 -6.29
CA LEU A 89 -4.36 -5.06 -6.63
C LEU A 89 -4.50 -4.86 -8.15
N ILE A 90 -5.03 -5.86 -8.84
CA ILE A 90 -5.18 -5.86 -10.30
C ILE A 90 -6.48 -5.22 -10.78
N GLN A 91 -7.52 -5.20 -9.95
CA GLN A 91 -8.85 -4.69 -10.27
C GLN A 91 -9.59 -4.31 -8.98
N GLN A 92 -10.25 -3.15 -8.95
CA GLN A 92 -11.13 -2.77 -7.84
C GLN A 92 -12.37 -2.02 -8.33
N ARG A 93 -13.54 -2.40 -7.79
CA ARG A 93 -14.79 -1.63 -7.82
C ARG A 93 -15.13 -1.19 -6.41
N GLU A 94 -15.60 0.03 -6.23
CA GLU A 94 -15.97 0.57 -4.92
C GLU A 94 -17.15 1.54 -5.02
N ASP A 95 -17.02 2.59 -5.83
CA ASP A 95 -17.95 3.73 -5.86
C ASP A 95 -18.58 4.00 -7.24
N GLY A 96 -18.17 3.27 -8.29
CA GLY A 96 -18.60 3.52 -9.66
C GLY A 96 -18.03 4.79 -10.30
N SER A 97 -17.00 5.40 -9.72
CA SER A 97 -16.36 6.61 -10.25
C SER A 97 -15.65 6.41 -11.59
N VAL A 98 -15.31 5.17 -11.95
CA VAL A 98 -14.66 4.83 -13.21
C VAL A 98 -15.59 4.00 -14.10
N ASN A 99 -15.69 4.40 -15.37
CA ASN A 99 -16.39 3.61 -16.38
C ASN A 99 -15.51 2.41 -16.80
N PHE A 100 -16.07 1.19 -16.77
CA PHE A 100 -15.43 -0.06 -17.19
C PHE A 100 -15.90 -0.57 -18.57
N ASN A 101 -16.85 0.10 -19.22
CA ASN A 101 -17.14 -0.11 -20.64
C ASN A 101 -16.08 0.63 -21.46
N ARG A 102 -15.00 -0.09 -21.81
CA ARG A 102 -13.75 0.44 -22.36
C ARG A 102 -13.33 -0.33 -23.61
N THR A 103 -12.49 0.30 -24.41
CA THR A 103 -11.89 -0.31 -25.61
C THR A 103 -10.88 -1.40 -25.25
N TRP A 104 -10.55 -2.25 -26.22
CA TRP A 104 -9.53 -3.30 -26.06
C TRP A 104 -8.16 -2.72 -25.67
N ASP A 105 -7.75 -1.62 -26.29
CA ASP A 105 -6.49 -0.94 -25.97
C ASP A 105 -6.45 -0.36 -24.55
N GLU A 106 -7.56 0.17 -24.05
CA GLU A 106 -7.67 0.62 -22.65
C GLU A 106 -7.55 -0.56 -21.67
N TYR A 107 -8.19 -1.70 -21.96
CA TYR A 107 -8.01 -2.92 -21.15
C TYR A 107 -6.59 -3.50 -21.25
N ARG A 108 -5.93 -3.36 -22.41
CA ARG A 108 -4.55 -3.79 -22.65
C ARG A 108 -3.56 -3.05 -21.76
N VAL A 109 -3.66 -1.72 -21.68
CA VAL A 109 -2.71 -0.86 -20.92
C VAL A 109 -3.13 -0.57 -19.48
N GLY A 110 -4.42 -0.65 -19.15
CA GLY A 110 -4.96 -0.31 -17.84
C GLY A 110 -5.63 1.06 -17.78
N PHE A 111 -6.51 1.26 -16.79
CA PHE A 111 -7.26 2.50 -16.57
C PHE A 111 -7.75 2.62 -15.12
N GLY A 112 -8.19 3.82 -14.74
CA GLY A 112 -8.57 4.13 -13.35
C GLY A 112 -7.36 4.49 -12.50
N LYS A 113 -7.53 4.52 -11.18
CA LYS A 113 -6.47 4.83 -10.21
C LYS A 113 -6.88 4.40 -8.80
N ILE A 114 -5.86 4.09 -7.99
CA ILE A 114 -5.97 3.85 -6.56
C ILE A 114 -5.12 4.90 -5.85
N ASP A 115 -5.58 5.39 -4.71
CA ASP A 115 -4.78 6.27 -3.86
C ASP A 115 -3.85 5.50 -2.91
N LYS A 116 -3.01 6.22 -2.15
CA LYS A 116 -2.09 5.62 -1.18
C LYS A 116 -2.77 4.84 -0.04
N HIS A 117 -4.09 4.91 0.09
CA HIS A 117 -4.90 4.24 1.11
C HIS A 117 -5.70 3.05 0.55
N GLY A 118 -5.53 2.70 -0.72
CA GLY A 118 -6.26 1.60 -1.37
C GLY A 118 -7.65 2.02 -1.86
N LYS A 119 -7.95 3.32 -1.99
CA LYS A 119 -9.27 3.82 -2.38
C LYS A 119 -9.36 4.25 -3.84
N GLY A 120 -10.51 3.98 -4.46
CA GLY A 120 -10.80 4.25 -5.86
C GLY A 120 -11.13 2.99 -6.67
N GLU A 121 -11.14 3.13 -8.00
CA GLU A 121 -11.41 2.05 -8.94
C GLU A 121 -10.31 1.96 -10.01
N VAL A 122 -9.90 0.74 -10.35
CA VAL A 122 -8.79 0.49 -11.29
C VAL A 122 -8.96 -0.81 -12.06
N TRP A 123 -8.35 -0.87 -13.24
CA TRP A 123 -7.94 -2.08 -13.95
C TRP A 123 -6.45 -1.92 -14.29
N LEU A 124 -5.59 -2.80 -13.78
CA LEU A 124 -4.13 -2.65 -13.87
C LEU A 124 -3.56 -2.80 -15.29
N GLY A 125 -4.30 -3.46 -16.20
CA GLY A 125 -3.92 -3.62 -17.60
C GLY A 125 -3.44 -5.03 -17.94
N ASN A 126 -4.00 -5.61 -19.00
CA ASN A 126 -3.82 -7.03 -19.34
C ASN A 126 -2.36 -7.39 -19.62
N GLN A 127 -1.56 -6.45 -20.15
CA GLN A 127 -0.12 -6.67 -20.36
C GLN A 127 0.62 -6.88 -19.02
N VAL A 128 0.27 -6.13 -17.97
CA VAL A 128 0.85 -6.30 -16.63
C VAL A 128 0.39 -7.62 -16.01
N LEU A 129 -0.91 -7.95 -16.10
CA LEU A 129 -1.45 -9.23 -15.62
C LEU A 129 -0.77 -10.43 -16.30
N HIS A 130 -0.53 -10.36 -17.61
CA HIS A 130 0.22 -11.38 -18.35
C HIS A 130 1.62 -11.58 -17.74
N LEU A 131 2.41 -10.52 -17.61
CA LEU A 131 3.79 -10.62 -17.11
C LEU A 131 3.86 -11.11 -15.66
N LEU A 132 3.00 -10.60 -14.77
CA LEU A 132 2.93 -11.05 -13.38
C LEU A 132 2.57 -12.54 -13.25
N THR A 133 1.75 -13.08 -14.16
CA THR A 133 1.25 -14.46 -14.10
C THR A 133 2.07 -15.47 -14.94
N GLN A 134 3.30 -15.13 -15.34
CA GLN A 134 4.21 -16.11 -15.99
C GLN A 134 4.87 -17.09 -15.00
N LYS A 135 4.75 -16.84 -13.69
CA LYS A 135 5.05 -17.78 -12.61
C LYS A 135 3.75 -18.26 -11.93
N GLU A 136 3.85 -19.29 -11.10
CA GLU A 136 2.71 -19.77 -10.29
C GLU A 136 2.12 -18.61 -9.48
N SER A 137 0.84 -18.30 -9.73
CA SER A 137 0.17 -17.11 -9.24
C SER A 137 -1.23 -17.45 -8.77
N ILE A 138 -1.63 -16.88 -7.63
CA ILE A 138 -2.99 -17.01 -7.09
C ILE A 138 -3.73 -15.70 -7.34
N LEU A 139 -4.93 -15.80 -7.89
CA LEU A 139 -5.91 -14.72 -7.92
C LEU A 139 -6.85 -14.88 -6.75
N ARG A 140 -6.99 -13.84 -5.93
CA ARG A 140 -8.04 -13.71 -4.92
C ARG A 140 -9.07 -12.70 -5.41
N VAL A 141 -10.34 -13.07 -5.36
CA VAL A 141 -11.50 -12.23 -5.69
C VAL A 141 -12.32 -12.07 -4.43
N GLU A 142 -12.55 -10.85 -4.00
CA GLU A 142 -13.38 -10.50 -2.84
C GLU A 142 -14.62 -9.74 -3.32
N LEU A 143 -15.78 -10.07 -2.76
CA LEU A 143 -17.06 -9.48 -3.10
C LEU A 143 -17.78 -9.07 -1.81
N LEU A 144 -18.19 -7.80 -1.74
CA LEU A 144 -18.97 -7.23 -0.64
C LEU A 144 -20.39 -6.90 -1.15
N ASP A 145 -21.42 -7.34 -0.45
CA ASP A 145 -22.80 -6.96 -0.76
C ASP A 145 -23.25 -5.66 -0.04
N TRP A 146 -24.42 -5.14 -0.45
CA TRP A 146 -24.99 -3.91 0.12
C TRP A 146 -25.43 -4.04 1.60
N ALA A 147 -25.47 -5.25 2.15
CA ALA A 147 -25.73 -5.52 3.56
C ALA A 147 -24.44 -5.70 4.38
N GLY A 148 -23.27 -5.64 3.74
CA GLY A 148 -21.96 -5.79 4.37
C GLY A 148 -21.50 -7.25 4.52
N ASN A 149 -22.13 -8.21 3.82
CA ASN A 149 -21.63 -9.58 3.78
C ASN A 149 -20.48 -9.66 2.76
N GLU A 150 -19.35 -10.20 3.21
CA GLU A 150 -18.16 -10.41 2.40
C GLU A 150 -17.98 -11.90 2.08
N VAL A 151 -17.59 -12.21 0.85
CA VAL A 151 -17.21 -13.56 0.40
C VAL A 151 -15.98 -13.49 -0.50
N TYR A 152 -15.21 -14.57 -0.56
CA TYR A 152 -14.04 -14.65 -1.41
C TYR A 152 -13.95 -15.94 -2.24
N ALA A 153 -13.19 -15.87 -3.33
CA ALA A 153 -12.77 -17.00 -4.13
C ALA A 153 -11.28 -16.87 -4.49
N GLU A 154 -10.55 -17.98 -4.45
CA GLU A 154 -9.15 -18.07 -4.85
C GLU A 154 -8.96 -19.09 -5.97
N TYR A 155 -8.05 -18.79 -6.89
CA TYR A 155 -7.74 -19.60 -8.06
C TYR A 155 -6.24 -19.56 -8.37
N ASN A 156 -5.66 -20.69 -8.78
CA ASN A 156 -4.39 -20.69 -9.50
C ASN A 156 -4.66 -20.18 -10.93
N ILE A 157 -3.99 -19.09 -11.34
CA ILE A 157 -4.24 -18.44 -12.64
C ILE A 157 -3.00 -18.34 -13.54
N ARG A 158 -3.26 -18.26 -14.84
CA ARG A 158 -2.31 -17.78 -15.85
C ARG A 158 -3.05 -16.95 -16.90
N VAL A 159 -2.48 -15.82 -17.28
CA VAL A 159 -2.99 -14.98 -18.38
C VAL A 159 -2.10 -15.17 -19.61
N GLY A 160 -2.73 -15.50 -20.75
CA GLY A 160 -2.07 -15.63 -22.05
C GLY A 160 -1.47 -14.31 -22.54
N SER A 161 -0.66 -14.39 -23.58
CA SER A 161 -0.06 -13.23 -24.24
C SER A 161 -1.08 -12.44 -25.06
N GLU A 162 -0.70 -11.25 -25.54
CA GLU A 162 -1.57 -10.42 -26.38
C GLU A 162 -2.01 -11.09 -27.70
N PRO A 163 -1.14 -11.82 -28.44
CA PRO A 163 -1.57 -12.62 -29.60
C PRO A 163 -2.55 -13.75 -29.27
N GLU A 164 -2.55 -14.23 -28.02
CA GLU A 164 -3.50 -15.21 -27.49
C GLU A 164 -4.77 -14.54 -26.93
N GLY A 165 -4.93 -13.23 -27.11
CA GLY A 165 -6.07 -12.46 -26.64
C GLY A 165 -6.15 -12.34 -25.11
N PHE A 166 -5.01 -12.43 -24.41
CA PHE A 166 -4.94 -12.46 -22.93
C PHE A 166 -5.83 -13.54 -22.30
N GLN A 167 -5.93 -14.71 -22.93
CA GLN A 167 -6.78 -15.81 -22.46
C GLN A 167 -6.47 -16.18 -21.00
N LEU A 168 -7.48 -16.07 -20.13
CA LEU A 168 -7.39 -16.48 -18.74
C LEU A 168 -7.54 -18.01 -18.62
N SER A 169 -6.58 -18.64 -17.95
CA SER A 169 -6.66 -20.02 -17.47
C SER A 169 -6.81 -20.01 -15.95
N VAL A 170 -7.81 -20.71 -15.41
CA VAL A 170 -8.05 -20.84 -13.96
C VAL A 170 -8.07 -22.31 -13.52
N SER A 171 -7.61 -22.57 -12.30
CA SER A 171 -7.62 -23.90 -11.67
C SER A 171 -7.62 -23.79 -10.14
N SER A 172 -7.73 -24.92 -9.43
CA SER A 172 -7.60 -24.99 -7.97
C SER A 172 -8.50 -24.03 -7.17
N TYR A 173 -9.82 -24.02 -7.46
CA TYR A 173 -10.79 -23.20 -6.73
C TYR A 173 -10.80 -23.49 -5.21
N THR A 174 -10.72 -22.44 -4.42
CA THR A 174 -11.04 -22.40 -2.98
C THR A 174 -11.88 -21.16 -2.65
N GLY A 175 -12.52 -21.12 -1.48
CA GLY A 175 -13.31 -19.98 -1.00
C GLY A 175 -14.82 -20.23 -0.86
N ASP A 176 -15.51 -19.27 -0.27
CA ASP A 176 -16.90 -19.32 0.16
C ASP A 176 -17.88 -18.56 -0.75
N ALA A 177 -17.40 -17.75 -1.70
CA ALA A 177 -18.22 -17.06 -2.69
C ALA A 177 -19.04 -18.04 -3.57
N GLY A 178 -18.61 -19.30 -3.66
CA GLY A 178 -19.35 -20.37 -4.32
C GLY A 178 -19.20 -20.37 -5.84
N THR A 179 -19.16 -21.57 -6.43
CA THR A 179 -18.88 -21.81 -7.87
C THR A 179 -19.99 -21.34 -8.84
N LEU A 180 -20.95 -20.55 -8.36
CA LEU A 180 -21.99 -19.89 -9.15
C LEU A 180 -21.68 -18.41 -9.43
N TRP A 181 -20.89 -17.75 -8.56
CA TRP A 181 -20.58 -16.32 -8.68
C TRP A 181 -19.33 -16.06 -9.54
N CYS A 182 -18.45 -17.06 -9.63
CA CYS A 182 -17.18 -17.00 -10.35
C CYS A 182 -17.03 -18.22 -11.30
N ARG A 183 -17.86 -18.28 -12.34
CA ARG A 183 -17.64 -19.18 -13.47
C ARG A 183 -16.85 -18.47 -14.56
N ALA A 184 -15.84 -19.16 -15.09
CA ALA A 184 -15.14 -18.80 -16.32
C ALA A 184 -16.02 -19.06 -17.56
#